data_AF-A0A353BCV1-F1
#
_entry.id   AF-A0A353BCV1-F1
#
_cell.length_a   1.000
_cell.length_b   1.000
_cell.length_c   1.000
_cell.angle_alpha   90.00
_cell.angle_beta   90.00
_cell.angle_gamma   90.00
#
_symmetry.space_group_name_H-M   'P 1'
#
loop_
_entity.id
_entity.type
_entity.pdbx_description
1 polymer ?
#
loop_
_entity_poly.entity_id
_entity_poly.type
_entity_poly.pdbx_seq_one_letter_code
_entity_poly.pdbx_strand_id
1 'polypeptide(L)'
;MAIRKSQSAQSSNRKQQADARSQAKKRMRNMLLESLEDRRLLTVAPQLIGIQPNNSDLLVDGDLRTEAPRELVFRFDDLQQIDASTLDGIRITRAGGDGTFGLASAESDFGSNGGASIELTAAAPEMDFVVSVTYGAGTPTATLNGNAVSIQLEAGSTTAGELIDAINSSPDLAGRLTASLNGGLNDAPLGLQPESDFSPILVNSTNDQILTPGAVLIGQTPAENEVTYRFADTLKDDNYRIEIFGYDDPNLGVVGLRNVSDVDGEAGMLFQPTVDGTRQDTIDFRLDLGPQVLTVVPQPVVRTPAGLVQQRDTVVVYFDNDKLLVENDAAGQPTSRSVENPEFYQLIFTSDTVRNTDDIVFLPSDVSYNASTNTATLRFAGDINDLPGSAFGPATFRLRIGTRESMPAAPTRMEAAATVITDLNTDG
;
A
#
# COMPACT_ATOMS: atom_id res chain seq x y z
N MET A 1 -30.56 -62.92 93.99
CA MET A 1 -30.63 -61.61 93.30
C MET A 1 -29.29 -61.39 92.62
N ALA A 2 -29.29 -61.29 91.28
CA ALA A 2 -28.08 -61.22 90.45
C ALA A 2 -27.56 -59.78 90.35
N ILE A 3 -26.23 -59.61 90.42
CA ILE A 3 -25.52 -58.33 90.31
C ILE A 3 -25.28 -58.04 88.81
N ARG A 4 -25.86 -56.96 88.27
CA ARG A 4 -25.52 -56.40 86.95
C ARG A 4 -24.43 -55.34 87.09
N LYS A 5 -23.27 -55.57 86.48
CA LYS A 5 -22.23 -54.56 86.20
C LYS A 5 -22.69 -53.67 85.03
N SER A 6 -22.65 -52.35 85.19
CA SER A 6 -22.80 -51.39 84.08
C SER A 6 -21.43 -50.94 83.58
N GLN A 7 -21.15 -51.28 82.32
CA GLN A 7 -20.07 -50.74 81.49
C GLN A 7 -20.51 -49.37 80.96
N SER A 8 -19.99 -48.25 81.46
CA SER A 8 -20.25 -46.94 80.83
C SER A 8 -19.07 -45.96 80.81
N ALA A 9 -17.97 -46.24 81.50
CA ALA A 9 -16.86 -45.29 81.63
C ALA A 9 -15.74 -45.40 80.57
N GLN A 10 -15.70 -46.46 79.75
CA GLN A 10 -14.61 -46.68 78.76
C GLN A 10 -14.95 -46.20 77.33
N SER A 11 -16.20 -45.85 77.03
CA SER A 11 -16.62 -45.42 75.69
C SER A 11 -16.31 -43.95 75.40
N SER A 12 -16.40 -43.08 76.42
CA SER A 12 -16.19 -41.64 76.30
C SER A 12 -14.74 -41.24 76.01
N ASN A 13 -13.75 -41.93 76.61
CA ASN A 13 -12.33 -41.63 76.37
C ASN A 13 -11.83 -42.04 74.97
N ARG A 14 -12.41 -43.07 74.35
CA ARG A 14 -12.04 -43.47 72.98
C ARG A 14 -12.58 -42.52 71.92
N LYS A 15 -13.76 -41.94 72.13
CA LYS A 15 -14.33 -40.91 71.25
C LYS A 15 -13.50 -39.62 71.28
N GLN A 16 -13.14 -39.14 72.47
CA GLN A 16 -12.34 -37.91 72.62
C GLN A 16 -10.93 -38.04 72.01
N GLN A 17 -10.27 -39.21 72.11
CA GLN A 17 -8.97 -39.43 71.44
C GLN A 17 -9.07 -39.55 69.91
N ALA A 18 -10.18 -40.10 69.39
CA ALA A 18 -10.40 -40.19 67.94
C ALA A 18 -10.65 -38.81 67.32
N ASP A 19 -11.41 -37.95 68.01
CA ASP A 19 -11.69 -36.59 67.56
C ASP A 19 -10.43 -35.69 67.61
N ALA A 20 -9.60 -35.83 68.65
CA ALA A 20 -8.33 -35.10 68.74
C ALA A 20 -7.34 -35.49 67.63
N ARG A 21 -7.23 -36.78 67.28
CA ARG A 21 -6.40 -37.24 66.15
C ARG A 21 -6.96 -36.82 64.80
N SER A 22 -8.28 -36.83 64.65
CA SER A 22 -8.98 -36.32 63.46
C SER A 22 -8.68 -34.84 63.22
N GLN A 23 -8.80 -34.01 64.27
CA GLN A 23 -8.52 -32.58 64.17
C GLN A 23 -7.03 -32.28 63.98
N ALA A 24 -6.12 -33.03 64.63
CA ALA A 24 -4.69 -32.88 64.41
C ALA A 24 -4.30 -33.25 62.97
N LYS A 25 -4.88 -34.32 62.40
CA LYS A 25 -4.64 -34.73 61.01
C LYS A 25 -5.25 -33.76 60.00
N LYS A 26 -6.36 -33.11 60.34
CA LYS A 26 -6.99 -32.05 59.53
C LYS A 26 -6.18 -30.75 59.58
N ARG A 27 -5.64 -30.37 60.74
CA ARG A 27 -4.72 -29.24 60.89
C ARG A 27 -3.37 -29.48 60.20
N MET A 28 -2.83 -30.70 60.27
CA MET A 28 -1.66 -31.08 59.48
C MET A 28 -1.94 -31.07 57.98
N ARG A 29 -3.11 -31.55 57.52
CA ARG A 29 -3.50 -31.42 56.10
C ARG A 29 -3.70 -29.97 55.66
N ASN A 30 -4.18 -29.09 56.53
CA ASN A 30 -4.31 -27.66 56.25
C ASN A 30 -2.98 -26.90 56.33
N MET A 31 -1.93 -27.45 56.96
CA MET A 31 -0.57 -26.90 56.91
C MET A 31 0.27 -27.50 55.77
N LEU A 32 -0.06 -28.71 55.29
CA LEU A 32 0.57 -29.34 54.12
C LEU A 32 -0.09 -28.97 52.80
N LEU A 33 -1.33 -28.46 52.84
CA LEU A 33 -1.87 -27.66 51.76
C LEU A 33 -1.38 -26.25 52.04
N GLU A 34 -0.15 -25.99 51.64
CA GLU A 34 0.20 -24.66 51.12
C GLU A 34 -0.98 -24.29 50.22
N SER A 35 -1.76 -23.30 50.66
CA SER A 35 -2.72 -22.65 49.78
C SER A 35 -1.86 -22.15 48.64
N LEU A 36 -1.84 -22.91 47.54
CA LEU A 36 -1.39 -22.37 46.27
C LEU A 36 -2.20 -21.09 46.15
N GLU A 37 -1.53 -19.95 46.31
CA GLU A 37 -2.11 -18.68 45.88
C GLU A 37 -2.65 -18.99 44.48
N ASP A 38 -3.92 -18.65 44.24
CA ASP A 38 -4.44 -18.76 42.88
C ASP A 38 -3.37 -18.18 41.99
N ARG A 39 -2.93 -18.95 40.99
CA ARG A 39 -2.08 -18.44 39.93
C ARG A 39 -2.93 -17.41 39.20
N ARG A 40 -3.16 -16.25 39.82
CA ARG A 40 -3.48 -15.02 39.13
C ARG A 40 -2.27 -14.87 38.24
N LEU A 41 -2.47 -15.09 36.95
CA LEU A 41 -1.52 -14.60 35.99
C LEU A 41 -1.28 -13.16 36.41
N LEU A 42 -0.02 -12.80 36.63
CA LEU A 42 0.31 -11.39 36.55
C LEU A 42 0.01 -11.09 35.08
N THR A 43 -1.21 -10.61 34.78
CA THR A 43 -1.53 -10.06 33.47
C THR A 43 -0.44 -9.01 33.26
N VAL A 44 0.50 -9.29 32.38
CA VAL A 44 1.50 -8.31 31.95
C VAL A 44 0.86 -7.54 30.81
N ALA A 45 1.28 -6.31 30.58
CA ALA A 45 0.91 -5.60 29.36
C ALA A 45 1.35 -6.42 28.14
N PRO A 46 0.54 -6.52 27.07
CA PRO A 46 0.98 -7.19 25.85
C PRO A 46 2.10 -6.38 25.21
N GLN A 47 3.14 -7.07 24.72
CA GLN A 47 4.28 -6.49 24.01
C GLN A 47 4.39 -7.11 22.62
N LEU A 48 4.71 -6.29 21.61
CA LEU A 48 4.84 -6.77 20.24
C LEU A 48 6.17 -7.52 20.07
N ILE A 49 6.13 -8.76 19.61
CA ILE A 49 7.31 -9.51 19.16
C ILE A 49 7.60 -9.20 17.69
N GLY A 50 6.55 -9.08 16.87
CA GLY A 50 6.69 -8.62 15.49
C GLY A 50 5.46 -8.87 14.63
N ILE A 51 5.56 -8.45 13.37
CA ILE A 51 4.47 -8.53 12.39
C ILE A 51 4.92 -9.38 11.22
N GLN A 52 4.16 -10.42 10.90
CA GLN A 52 4.51 -11.41 9.89
C GLN A 52 3.50 -11.35 8.73
N PRO A 53 3.92 -10.89 7.54
CA PRO A 53 3.10 -11.00 6.34
C PRO A 53 3.00 -12.45 5.85
N ASN A 54 1.93 -12.76 5.10
CA ASN A 54 1.67 -14.12 4.61
C ASN A 54 2.52 -14.56 3.41
N ASN A 55 3.24 -13.64 2.78
CA ASN A 55 4.00 -13.87 1.55
C ASN A 55 5.52 -13.67 1.72
N SER A 56 6.02 -13.51 2.95
CA SER A 56 7.40 -13.07 3.17
C SER A 56 7.93 -13.40 4.58
N ASP A 57 9.12 -12.92 4.92
CA ASP A 57 9.65 -12.86 6.28
C ASP A 57 9.05 -11.70 7.10
N LEU A 58 9.40 -11.65 8.40
CA LEU A 58 8.98 -10.63 9.36
C LEU A 58 9.14 -9.21 8.81
N LEU A 59 8.15 -8.37 9.06
CA LEU A 59 8.17 -6.96 8.71
C LEU A 59 9.05 -6.17 9.69
N VAL A 60 9.95 -5.38 9.13
CA VAL A 60 10.83 -4.45 9.85
C VAL A 60 10.52 -3.03 9.39
N ASP A 61 10.72 -2.06 10.29
CA ASP A 61 10.55 -0.65 10.00
C ASP A 61 11.44 -0.21 8.82
N GLY A 62 10.83 0.49 7.85
CA GLY A 62 11.46 0.93 6.61
C GLY A 62 11.54 -0.13 5.51
N ASP A 63 10.92 -1.30 5.67
CA ASP A 63 10.98 -2.37 4.68
C ASP A 63 10.40 -1.98 3.31
N LEU A 64 11.09 -2.38 2.23
CA LEU A 64 10.60 -2.28 0.85
C LEU A 64 10.15 -3.66 0.35
N ARG A 65 8.89 -3.76 -0.08
CA ARG A 65 8.29 -5.03 -0.55
C ARG A 65 7.72 -4.86 -1.95
N THR A 66 7.97 -5.83 -2.83
CA THR A 66 7.50 -5.81 -4.23
C THR A 66 6.26 -6.67 -4.46
N GLU A 67 5.71 -7.27 -3.41
CA GLU A 67 4.49 -8.06 -3.47
C GLU A 67 3.56 -7.69 -2.31
N ALA A 68 2.31 -7.35 -2.63
CA ALA A 68 1.31 -6.98 -1.65
C ALA A 68 0.90 -8.18 -0.79
N PRO A 69 1.01 -8.10 0.55
CA PRO A 69 0.48 -9.14 1.42
C PRO A 69 -1.05 -9.13 1.42
N ARG A 70 -1.64 -10.29 1.70
CA ARG A 70 -3.10 -10.43 1.91
C ARG A 70 -3.45 -10.46 3.39
N GLU A 71 -2.50 -10.82 4.23
CA GLU A 71 -2.67 -10.91 5.67
C GLU A 71 -1.41 -10.43 6.39
N LEU A 72 -1.59 -9.80 7.54
CA LEU A 72 -0.55 -9.49 8.50
C LEU A 72 -0.89 -10.17 9.83
N VAL A 73 0.04 -10.96 10.36
CA VAL A 73 -0.08 -11.61 11.66
C VAL A 73 0.77 -10.86 12.67
N PHE A 74 0.12 -10.19 13.61
CA PHE A 74 0.72 -9.53 14.76
C PHE A 74 0.94 -10.57 15.84
N ARG A 75 2.19 -10.69 16.31
CA ARG A 75 2.55 -11.61 17.39
C ARG A 75 2.93 -10.83 18.63
N PHE A 76 2.22 -11.10 19.72
CA PHE A 76 2.53 -10.58 21.04
C PHE A 76 3.30 -11.62 21.85
N ASP A 77 3.86 -11.22 22.98
CA ASP A 77 4.59 -12.09 23.88
C ASP A 77 3.78 -13.31 24.34
N ASP A 78 4.48 -14.37 24.75
CA ASP A 78 3.83 -15.64 25.09
C ASP A 78 2.88 -15.44 26.30
N LEU A 79 1.77 -16.19 26.31
CA LEU A 79 0.73 -16.17 27.36
C LEU A 79 -0.20 -14.96 27.35
N GLN A 80 -0.17 -14.11 26.32
CA GLN A 80 -1.16 -13.04 26.17
C GLN A 80 -2.50 -13.56 25.65
N GLN A 81 -3.58 -12.97 26.17
CA GLN A 81 -4.94 -13.15 25.67
C GLN A 81 -5.47 -11.78 25.29
N ILE A 82 -5.48 -11.49 23.98
CA ILE A 82 -5.85 -10.17 23.48
C ILE A 82 -7.38 -9.95 23.58
N ASP A 83 -7.80 -8.78 24.02
CA ASP A 83 -9.22 -8.41 24.07
C ASP A 83 -9.72 -8.03 22.66
N ALA A 84 -10.64 -8.85 22.13
CA ALA A 84 -11.25 -8.67 20.83
C ALA A 84 -11.98 -7.33 20.64
N SER A 85 -12.39 -6.67 21.72
CA SER A 85 -13.04 -5.35 21.66
C SER A 85 -12.06 -4.19 21.48
N THR A 86 -10.74 -4.45 21.57
CA THR A 86 -9.68 -3.44 21.52
C THR A 86 -8.81 -3.51 20.28
N LEU A 87 -9.21 -4.31 19.28
CA LEU A 87 -8.42 -4.52 18.07
C LEU A 87 -8.29 -3.26 17.22
N ASP A 88 -9.23 -2.30 17.33
CA ASP A 88 -9.10 -0.96 16.72
C ASP A 88 -7.89 -0.17 17.26
N GLY A 89 -7.26 -0.65 18.33
CA GLY A 89 -5.96 -0.18 18.81
C GLY A 89 -4.79 -0.50 17.89
N ILE A 90 -4.98 -1.35 16.88
CA ILE A 90 -4.05 -1.55 15.77
C ILE A 90 -4.62 -0.85 14.54
N ARG A 91 -3.90 0.16 14.05
CA ARG A 91 -4.29 0.96 12.89
C ARG A 91 -3.28 0.81 11.78
N ILE A 92 -3.77 0.64 10.56
CA ILE A 92 -2.94 0.63 9.36
C ILE A 92 -3.38 1.80 8.49
N THR A 93 -2.46 2.71 8.22
CA THR A 93 -2.68 3.90 7.42
C THR A 93 -1.85 3.81 6.15
N ARG A 94 -2.46 4.13 5.01
CA ARG A 94 -1.80 4.28 3.72
C ARG A 94 -1.57 5.77 3.47
N ALA A 95 -0.39 6.19 3.00
CA ALA A 95 -0.06 7.61 2.78
C ALA A 95 -0.94 8.27 1.69
N GLY A 96 -1.51 7.48 0.78
CA GLY A 96 -2.46 7.98 -0.22
C GLY A 96 -1.78 8.59 -1.44
N GLY A 97 -0.51 8.25 -1.69
CA GLY A 97 0.23 8.62 -2.89
C GLY A 97 1.17 9.81 -2.77
N ASP A 98 1.10 10.62 -1.70
CA ASP A 98 2.04 11.74 -1.49
C ASP A 98 3.34 11.33 -0.77
N GLY A 99 3.41 10.06 -0.34
CA GLY A 99 4.57 9.48 0.31
C GLY A 99 4.81 9.94 1.75
N THR A 100 3.90 10.73 2.34
CA THR A 100 4.00 11.27 3.69
C THR A 100 2.78 10.90 4.54
N PHE A 101 2.90 11.02 5.86
CA PHE A 101 1.79 10.75 6.77
C PHE A 101 1.46 11.99 7.58
N GLY A 102 0.17 12.30 7.70
CA GLY A 102 -0.33 13.37 8.56
C GLY A 102 0.02 14.80 8.10
N LEU A 103 0.58 14.96 6.90
CA LEU A 103 0.89 16.27 6.32
C LEU A 103 -0.25 16.69 5.39
N ALA A 104 -0.66 17.96 5.46
CA ALA A 104 -1.61 18.48 4.49
C ALA A 104 -0.93 18.59 3.13
N SER A 105 -1.61 18.12 2.09
CA SER A 105 -1.07 18.06 0.74
C SER A 105 -2.14 18.37 -0.30
N ALA A 106 -1.68 18.78 -1.49
CA ALA A 106 -2.56 18.97 -2.64
C ALA A 106 -1.78 18.81 -3.95
N GLU A 107 -2.37 18.08 -4.89
CA GLU A 107 -1.84 17.91 -6.24
C GLU A 107 -2.48 18.92 -7.20
N SER A 108 -1.68 19.54 -8.07
CA SER A 108 -2.17 20.37 -9.17
C SER A 108 -1.26 20.27 -10.39
N ASP A 109 -1.84 20.36 -11.59
CA ASP A 109 -1.10 20.43 -12.85
C ASP A 109 -0.69 21.87 -13.22
N PHE A 110 -1.12 22.86 -12.42
CA PHE A 110 -0.93 24.31 -12.65
C PHE A 110 -1.32 24.75 -14.07
N GLY A 111 -2.35 24.12 -14.64
CA GLY A 111 -2.86 24.41 -15.97
C GLY A 111 -1.95 23.90 -17.10
N SER A 112 -1.09 22.91 -16.85
CA SER A 112 -0.24 22.28 -17.88
C SER A 112 -1.01 21.34 -18.82
N ASN A 113 -2.32 21.13 -18.61
CA ASN A 113 -3.14 20.19 -19.37
C ASN A 113 -2.60 18.75 -19.24
N GLY A 114 -2.14 18.41 -18.03
CA GLY A 114 -1.57 17.12 -17.66
C GLY A 114 -0.14 16.85 -18.13
N GLY A 115 0.58 17.87 -18.60
CA GLY A 115 2.02 17.78 -18.90
C GLY A 115 2.90 17.64 -17.65
N ALA A 116 2.42 18.13 -16.50
CA ALA A 116 3.03 17.94 -15.19
C ALA A 116 1.96 17.74 -14.12
N SER A 117 2.34 17.08 -13.03
CA SER A 117 1.55 16.92 -11.81
C SER A 117 2.45 17.27 -10.64
N ILE A 118 2.15 18.35 -9.94
CA ILE A 118 2.99 18.91 -8.86
C ILE A 118 2.26 18.72 -7.54
N GLU A 119 2.92 18.08 -6.59
CA GLU A 119 2.46 17.93 -5.21
C GLU A 119 2.95 19.12 -4.40
N LEU A 120 2.05 19.76 -3.65
CA LEU A 120 2.36 20.72 -2.61
C LEU A 120 2.18 20.05 -1.26
N THR A 121 3.21 20.01 -0.43
CA THR A 121 3.18 19.34 0.87
C THR A 121 3.53 20.31 1.98
N ALA A 122 2.70 20.39 3.02
CA ALA A 122 3.00 21.12 4.23
C ALA A 122 4.20 20.48 4.95
N ALA A 123 5.07 21.30 5.56
CA ALA A 123 6.27 20.80 6.21
C ALA A 123 6.03 20.22 7.62
N ALA A 124 4.83 20.38 8.17
CA ALA A 124 4.43 19.84 9.46
C ALA A 124 2.92 19.58 9.51
N PRO A 125 2.46 18.67 10.39
CA PRO A 125 1.03 18.45 10.62
C PRO A 125 0.31 19.73 11.06
N GLU A 126 -1.00 19.78 10.81
CA GLU A 126 -1.89 20.91 11.18
C GLU A 126 -1.53 22.26 10.53
N MET A 127 -0.69 22.27 9.51
CA MET A 127 -0.43 23.45 8.68
C MET A 127 -1.25 23.39 7.39
N ASP A 128 -2.21 24.31 7.27
CA ASP A 128 -3.00 24.46 6.05
C ASP A 128 -2.50 25.63 5.19
N PHE A 129 -2.76 25.63 3.89
CA PHE A 129 -2.48 26.77 3.01
C PHE A 129 -3.59 26.98 1.98
N VAL A 130 -3.79 28.25 1.60
CA VAL A 130 -4.59 28.62 0.43
C VAL A 130 -3.65 29.21 -0.61
N VAL A 131 -3.46 28.51 -1.72
CA VAL A 131 -2.51 28.87 -2.76
C VAL A 131 -3.26 29.56 -3.90
N SER A 132 -3.04 30.85 -4.08
CA SER A 132 -3.58 31.63 -5.18
C SER A 132 -2.52 31.77 -6.26
N VAL A 133 -2.89 31.44 -7.50
CA VAL A 133 -2.00 31.51 -8.67
C VAL A 133 -2.49 32.63 -9.58
N THR A 134 -1.54 33.45 -10.05
CA THR A 134 -1.81 34.56 -10.97
C THR A 134 -0.79 34.57 -12.11
N TYR A 135 -1.17 35.10 -13.26
CA TYR A 135 -0.29 35.28 -14.40
C TYR A 135 0.31 36.67 -14.43
N GLY A 136 1.63 36.71 -14.63
CA GLY A 136 2.39 37.93 -14.79
C GLY A 136 3.70 37.64 -15.51
N ALA A 137 4.31 38.67 -16.11
CA ALA A 137 5.58 38.51 -16.80
C ALA A 137 6.74 38.33 -15.81
N GLY A 138 7.74 37.54 -16.20
CA GLY A 138 8.98 37.35 -15.45
C GLY A 138 9.14 35.96 -14.84
N THR A 139 10.17 35.80 -14.02
CA THR A 139 10.47 34.55 -13.32
C THR A 139 9.36 34.22 -12.31
N PRO A 140 9.03 32.93 -12.10
CA PRO A 140 8.03 32.56 -11.12
C PRO A 140 8.44 32.99 -9.72
N THR A 141 7.45 33.43 -8.92
CA THR A 141 7.66 33.82 -7.53
C THR A 141 6.61 33.20 -6.63
N ALA A 142 7.00 32.78 -5.43
CA ALA A 142 6.12 32.27 -4.40
C ALA A 142 6.36 33.03 -3.08
N THR A 143 5.31 33.63 -2.53
CA THR A 143 5.37 34.42 -1.29
C THR A 143 4.30 33.96 -0.31
N LEU A 144 4.56 34.13 0.99
CA LEU A 144 3.63 33.74 2.06
C LEU A 144 3.14 34.96 2.83
N ASN A 145 1.82 35.07 3.03
CA ASN A 145 1.22 36.02 3.95
C ASN A 145 0.21 35.30 4.86
N GLY A 146 0.62 35.03 6.10
CA GLY A 146 -0.15 34.17 7.00
C GLY A 146 -0.20 32.74 6.47
N ASN A 147 -1.40 32.26 6.12
CA ASN A 147 -1.63 30.97 5.45
C ASN A 147 -1.89 31.10 3.94
N ALA A 148 -1.90 32.32 3.41
CA ALA A 148 -2.13 32.55 1.98
C ALA A 148 -0.79 32.53 1.24
N VAL A 149 -0.64 31.60 0.32
CA VAL A 149 0.50 31.54 -0.60
C VAL A 149 0.09 32.22 -1.90
N SER A 150 0.87 33.20 -2.35
CA SER A 150 0.67 33.85 -3.64
C SER A 150 1.78 33.42 -4.59
N ILE A 151 1.38 32.77 -5.69
CA ILE A 151 2.24 32.32 -6.77
C ILE A 151 1.96 33.18 -8.00
N GLN A 152 3.02 33.67 -8.63
CA GLN A 152 2.97 34.30 -9.95
C GLN A 152 3.72 33.43 -10.96
N LEU A 153 3.10 33.17 -12.12
CA LEU A 153 3.68 32.41 -13.24
C LEU A 153 3.63 33.23 -14.53
N GLU A 154 4.54 32.99 -15.47
CA GLU A 154 4.41 33.47 -16.84
C GLU A 154 3.76 32.37 -17.71
N ALA A 155 2.50 32.58 -18.09
CA ALA A 155 1.69 31.60 -18.81
C ALA A 155 2.39 31.07 -20.08
N GLY A 156 2.53 29.75 -20.17
CA GLY A 156 3.18 29.03 -21.27
C GLY A 156 4.70 29.13 -21.31
N SER A 157 5.32 29.98 -20.50
CA SER A 157 6.79 30.11 -20.42
C SER A 157 7.38 29.49 -19.17
N THR A 158 6.72 29.63 -18.01
CA THR A 158 7.18 29.00 -16.77
C THR A 158 7.05 27.48 -16.88
N THR A 159 8.12 26.75 -16.59
CA THR A 159 8.08 25.28 -16.55
C THR A 159 7.73 24.75 -15.15
N ALA A 160 7.34 23.48 -15.06
CA ALA A 160 7.09 22.79 -13.80
C ALA A 160 8.30 22.87 -12.85
N GLY A 161 9.50 22.63 -13.37
CA GLY A 161 10.74 22.70 -12.61
C GLY A 161 11.04 24.09 -12.09
N GLU A 162 10.85 25.13 -12.91
CA GLU A 162 11.07 26.51 -12.48
C GLU A 162 10.12 26.91 -11.34
N LEU A 163 8.86 26.45 -11.37
CA LEU A 163 7.92 26.68 -10.27
C LEU A 163 8.32 25.91 -9.00
N ILE A 164 8.67 24.64 -9.14
CA ILE A 164 9.13 23.81 -8.01
C ILE A 164 10.34 24.47 -7.33
N ASP A 165 11.31 24.91 -8.12
CA ASP A 165 12.49 25.63 -7.63
C ASP A 165 12.10 26.95 -6.96
N ALA A 166 11.17 27.73 -7.54
CA ALA A 166 10.71 28.99 -6.95
C ALA A 166 10.01 28.79 -5.60
N ILE A 167 9.23 27.72 -5.42
CA ILE A 167 8.60 27.37 -4.13
C ILE A 167 9.66 26.93 -3.13
N ASN A 168 10.49 25.96 -3.50
CA ASN A 168 11.46 25.33 -2.59
C ASN A 168 12.63 26.25 -2.20
N SER A 169 12.95 27.23 -3.04
CA SER A 169 13.97 28.25 -2.73
C SER A 169 13.40 29.50 -2.06
N SER A 170 12.08 29.61 -1.90
CA SER A 170 11.44 30.77 -1.26
C SER A 170 11.78 30.83 0.24
N PRO A 171 12.41 31.92 0.72
CA PRO A 171 12.70 32.07 2.15
C PRO A 171 11.45 32.09 3.02
N ASP A 172 10.32 32.57 2.47
CA ASP A 172 9.05 32.68 3.18
C ASP A 172 8.37 31.31 3.38
N LEU A 173 8.66 30.34 2.51
CA LEU A 173 8.07 29.00 2.53
C LEU A 173 8.98 27.92 3.15
N ALA A 174 10.24 28.27 3.44
CA ALA A 174 11.20 27.35 4.04
C ALA A 174 10.68 26.77 5.37
N GLY A 175 10.57 25.44 5.43
CA GLY A 175 10.01 24.73 6.59
C GLY A 175 8.51 24.94 6.79
N ARG A 176 7.78 25.35 5.75
CA ARG A 176 6.32 25.56 5.78
C ARG A 176 5.61 24.81 4.67
N LEU A 177 6.07 24.97 3.43
CA LEU A 177 5.49 24.31 2.26
C LEU A 177 6.62 23.93 1.30
N THR A 178 6.57 22.72 0.78
CA THR A 178 7.48 22.23 -0.27
C THR A 178 6.67 21.84 -1.50
N ALA A 179 7.31 21.88 -2.67
CA ALA A 179 6.75 21.37 -3.91
C ALA A 179 7.62 20.24 -4.46
N SER A 180 7.00 19.23 -5.06
CA SER A 180 7.70 18.16 -5.76
C SER A 180 6.96 17.80 -7.04
N LEU A 181 7.69 17.30 -8.04
CA LEU A 181 7.08 16.75 -9.24
C LEU A 181 6.59 15.33 -8.92
N ASN A 182 5.27 15.14 -8.88
CA ASN A 182 4.65 13.84 -8.66
C ASN A 182 4.56 13.03 -9.97
N GLY A 183 4.39 13.71 -11.11
CA GLY A 183 4.36 13.07 -12.44
C GLY A 183 4.52 14.04 -13.60
N GLY A 184 4.74 13.50 -14.81
CA GLY A 184 4.93 14.28 -16.03
C GLY A 184 6.36 14.80 -16.21
N LEU A 185 6.53 15.90 -16.94
CA LEU A 185 7.83 16.45 -17.31
C LEU A 185 8.20 17.67 -16.47
N ASN A 186 9.47 17.73 -16.03
CA ASN A 186 10.02 18.90 -15.34
C ASN A 186 10.01 20.16 -16.23
N ASP A 187 10.15 19.99 -17.54
CA ASP A 187 10.15 21.09 -18.51
C ASP A 187 8.75 21.38 -19.07
N ALA A 188 7.70 20.75 -18.55
CA ALA A 188 6.33 20.98 -19.02
C ALA A 188 5.93 22.45 -18.80
N PRO A 189 5.44 23.16 -19.84
CA PRO A 189 4.97 24.53 -19.70
C PRO A 189 3.69 24.57 -18.87
N LEU A 190 3.65 25.49 -17.90
CA LEU A 190 2.50 25.72 -17.02
C LEU A 190 1.61 26.86 -17.55
N GLY A 191 0.40 26.99 -16.99
CA GLY A 191 -0.51 28.09 -17.32
C GLY A 191 -1.03 28.08 -18.76
N LEU A 192 -1.25 26.90 -19.34
CA LEU A 192 -1.90 26.74 -20.64
C LEU A 192 -3.43 26.81 -20.55
N GLN A 193 -3.98 26.67 -19.35
CA GLN A 193 -5.42 26.82 -19.04
C GLN A 193 -5.68 28.11 -18.24
N PRO A 194 -6.91 28.62 -18.18
CA PRO A 194 -7.28 29.74 -17.31
C PRO A 194 -7.00 29.47 -15.82
N GLU A 195 -6.56 30.50 -15.07
CA GLU A 195 -6.30 30.40 -13.61
C GLU A 195 -7.49 29.86 -12.82
N SER A 196 -8.71 30.20 -13.24
CA SER A 196 -9.96 29.78 -12.59
C SER A 196 -10.20 28.28 -12.59
N ASP A 197 -9.50 27.54 -13.45
CA ASP A 197 -9.72 26.11 -13.62
C ASP A 197 -8.99 25.29 -12.55
N PHE A 198 -7.95 25.87 -11.92
CA PHE A 198 -7.12 25.18 -10.93
C PHE A 198 -6.82 26.01 -9.66
N SER A 199 -7.09 27.31 -9.65
CA SER A 199 -6.84 28.20 -8.50
C SER A 199 -8.16 28.65 -7.82
N PRO A 200 -8.22 28.73 -6.48
CA PRO A 200 -7.16 28.44 -5.50
C PRO A 200 -6.93 26.94 -5.29
N ILE A 201 -5.69 26.57 -5.00
CA ILE A 201 -5.33 25.21 -4.56
C ILE A 201 -5.37 25.21 -3.03
N LEU A 202 -6.08 24.26 -2.43
CA LEU A 202 -6.23 24.14 -0.98
C LEU A 202 -5.34 23.02 -0.47
N VAL A 203 -4.33 23.36 0.32
CA VAL A 203 -3.46 22.40 1.01
C VAL A 203 -3.98 22.29 2.43
N ASN A 204 -5.01 21.48 2.69
CA ASN A 204 -5.69 21.44 3.99
C ASN A 204 -6.27 20.08 4.37
N SER A 205 -5.87 19.03 3.65
CA SER A 205 -6.26 17.66 3.91
C SER A 205 -5.05 16.76 3.79
N THR A 206 -4.99 15.72 4.60
CA THR A 206 -4.03 14.63 4.43
C THR A 206 -4.52 13.68 3.35
N ASN A 207 -3.62 13.12 2.55
CA ASN A 207 -3.97 12.02 1.65
C ASN A 207 -4.08 10.68 2.38
N ASP A 208 -3.69 10.62 3.66
CA ASP A 208 -3.77 9.44 4.52
C ASP A 208 -5.14 8.73 4.47
N GLN A 209 -5.09 7.43 4.19
CA GLN A 209 -6.24 6.53 4.16
C GLN A 209 -6.08 5.46 5.23
N ILE A 210 -6.91 5.52 6.28
CA ILE A 210 -7.00 4.44 7.26
C ILE A 210 -7.62 3.22 6.58
N LEU A 211 -6.88 2.12 6.56
CA LEU A 211 -7.36 0.86 5.99
C LEU A 211 -8.28 0.15 6.97
N THR A 212 -9.43 -0.27 6.47
CA THR A 212 -10.32 -1.18 7.18
C THR A 212 -10.05 -2.61 6.70
N PRO A 213 -9.58 -3.53 7.56
CA PRO A 213 -9.40 -4.93 7.19
C PRO A 213 -10.74 -5.59 6.82
N GLY A 214 -10.70 -6.57 5.93
CA GLY A 214 -11.88 -7.39 5.62
C GLY A 214 -12.24 -8.35 6.74
N ALA A 215 -11.26 -8.79 7.52
CA ALA A 215 -11.48 -9.52 8.77
C ALA A 215 -10.30 -9.29 9.73
N VAL A 216 -10.62 -9.26 11.02
CA VAL A 216 -9.62 -9.34 12.10
C VAL A 216 -9.92 -10.58 12.93
N LEU A 217 -8.90 -11.42 13.12
CA LEU A 217 -9.01 -12.70 13.81
C LEU A 217 -8.03 -12.73 14.98
N ILE A 218 -8.44 -13.33 16.10
CA ILE A 218 -7.52 -13.69 17.19
C ILE A 218 -7.25 -15.19 17.09
N GLY A 219 -6.01 -15.59 17.31
CA GLY A 219 -5.63 -16.99 17.36
C GLY A 219 -6.39 -17.74 18.47
N GLN A 220 -6.55 -19.04 18.29
CA GLN A 220 -7.20 -19.90 19.27
C GLN A 220 -6.18 -20.50 20.21
N THR A 221 -6.60 -20.91 21.41
CA THR A 221 -5.73 -21.57 22.38
C THR A 221 -4.87 -22.66 21.70
N PRO A 222 -3.53 -22.60 21.81
CA PRO A 222 -2.72 -21.75 22.69
C PRO A 222 -2.21 -20.42 22.09
N ALA A 223 -2.58 -20.05 20.86
CA ALA A 223 -2.07 -18.88 20.13
C ALA A 223 -2.94 -17.61 20.32
N GLU A 224 -3.50 -17.40 21.51
CA GLU A 224 -4.37 -16.25 21.82
C GLU A 224 -3.60 -14.91 21.84
N ASN A 225 -2.27 -14.98 21.70
CA ASN A 225 -1.33 -13.88 21.53
C ASN A 225 -1.09 -13.49 20.06
N GLU A 226 -1.79 -14.11 19.10
CA GLU A 226 -1.72 -13.74 17.69
C GLU A 226 -2.99 -13.00 17.24
N VAL A 227 -2.82 -11.89 16.53
CA VAL A 227 -3.90 -11.16 15.87
C VAL A 227 -3.62 -11.12 14.37
N THR A 228 -4.54 -11.64 13.56
CA THR A 228 -4.40 -11.67 12.09
C THR A 228 -5.34 -10.67 11.46
N TYR A 229 -4.76 -9.71 10.73
CA TYR A 229 -5.46 -8.78 9.86
C TYR A 229 -5.50 -9.36 8.46
N ARG A 230 -6.70 -9.61 7.92
CA ARG A 230 -6.90 -10.01 6.53
C ARG A 230 -7.49 -8.84 5.75
N PHE A 231 -6.84 -8.42 4.68
CA PHE A 231 -7.33 -7.32 3.85
C PHE A 231 -8.51 -7.75 2.98
N ALA A 232 -9.48 -6.85 2.79
CA ALA A 232 -10.62 -7.08 1.89
C ALA A 232 -10.18 -7.03 0.42
N ASP A 233 -9.28 -6.11 0.12
CA ASP A 233 -8.73 -5.87 -1.21
C ASP A 233 -7.21 -6.02 -1.19
N THR A 234 -6.61 -6.22 -2.38
CA THR A 234 -5.15 -6.18 -2.52
C THR A 234 -4.64 -4.78 -2.21
N LEU A 235 -3.65 -4.70 -1.32
CA LEU A 235 -2.97 -3.44 -1.01
C LEU A 235 -2.35 -2.86 -2.29
N LYS A 236 -2.37 -1.54 -2.38
CA LYS A 236 -1.84 -0.80 -3.52
C LYS A 236 -0.37 -0.51 -3.32
N ASP A 237 0.26 -0.06 -4.39
CA ASP A 237 1.54 0.62 -4.29
C ASP A 237 1.36 1.87 -3.42
N ASP A 238 2.07 1.92 -2.28
CA ASP A 238 2.13 3.10 -1.39
C ASP A 238 3.12 2.93 -0.24
N ASN A 239 3.30 3.99 0.55
CA ASN A 239 3.78 3.92 1.92
C ASN A 239 2.65 3.52 2.86
N TYR A 240 2.97 2.63 3.79
CA TYR A 240 2.06 2.13 4.82
C TYR A 240 2.68 2.32 6.19
N ARG A 241 1.86 2.77 7.14
CA ARG A 241 2.20 2.93 8.54
C ARG A 241 1.29 2.04 9.37
N ILE A 242 1.90 1.23 10.22
CA ILE A 242 1.19 0.42 11.21
C ILE A 242 1.43 1.06 12.57
N GLU A 243 0.35 1.35 13.29
CA GLU A 243 0.38 1.91 14.64
C GLU A 243 -0.30 0.94 15.60
N ILE A 244 0.33 0.69 16.76
CA ILE A 244 -0.26 -0.09 17.84
C ILE A 244 -0.31 0.80 19.08
N PHE A 245 -1.51 1.23 19.45
CA PHE A 245 -1.73 2.21 20.50
C PHE A 245 -1.75 1.56 21.89
N GLY A 246 -0.87 2.05 22.77
CA GLY A 246 -0.83 1.73 24.21
C GLY A 246 -1.54 2.77 25.08
N TYR A 247 -2.55 3.46 24.54
CA TYR A 247 -3.32 4.49 25.25
C TYR A 247 -4.74 4.61 24.71
N ASP A 248 -5.65 5.15 25.54
CA ASP A 248 -6.94 5.64 25.07
C ASP A 248 -6.90 7.16 24.92
N ASP A 249 -7.56 7.67 23.88
CA ASP A 249 -7.85 9.09 23.71
C ASP A 249 -9.21 9.27 23.03
N PRO A 250 -10.29 9.51 23.80
CA PRO A 250 -11.62 9.70 23.24
C PRO A 250 -11.75 10.90 22.29
N ASN A 251 -10.90 11.92 22.41
CA ASN A 251 -10.96 13.09 21.52
C ASN A 251 -10.43 12.73 20.12
N LEU A 252 -9.48 11.80 20.06
CA LEU A 252 -8.89 11.28 18.83
C LEU A 252 -9.56 9.98 18.35
N GLY A 253 -10.56 9.48 19.08
CA GLY A 253 -11.22 8.20 18.80
C GLY A 253 -10.26 7.00 18.92
N VAL A 254 -9.23 7.09 19.76
CA VAL A 254 -8.26 6.01 19.98
C VAL A 254 -8.68 5.18 21.18
N VAL A 255 -8.82 3.87 20.98
CA VAL A 255 -8.94 2.86 22.04
C VAL A 255 -7.67 2.01 21.98
N GLY A 256 -6.89 1.97 23.05
CA GLY A 256 -5.63 1.26 23.05
C GLY A 256 -5.83 -0.26 23.07
N LEU A 257 -4.91 -0.99 22.43
CA LEU A 257 -4.90 -2.45 22.44
C LEU A 257 -4.66 -2.96 23.86
N ARG A 258 -5.39 -3.99 24.29
CA ARG A 258 -5.29 -4.54 25.66
C ARG A 258 -5.37 -6.06 25.66
N ASN A 259 -4.96 -6.62 26.79
CA ASN A 259 -5.35 -7.97 27.15
C ASN A 259 -6.77 -8.02 27.70
N VAL A 260 -7.34 -9.22 27.73
CA VAL A 260 -8.51 -9.55 28.53
C VAL A 260 -8.18 -9.32 30.01
N SER A 261 -9.15 -8.80 30.77
CA SER A 261 -9.02 -8.62 32.20
C SER A 261 -9.28 -9.92 32.97
N ASP A 262 -8.43 -10.21 33.95
CA ASP A 262 -8.65 -11.28 34.95
C ASP A 262 -9.76 -10.92 35.97
N VAL A 263 -10.30 -9.70 35.91
CA VAL A 263 -11.34 -9.19 36.80
C VAL A 263 -12.57 -8.79 35.98
N ASP A 264 -13.70 -9.44 36.26
CA ASP A 264 -14.97 -9.17 35.60
C ASP A 264 -15.35 -7.68 35.70
N GLY A 265 -15.57 -7.04 34.55
CA GLY A 265 -16.01 -5.64 34.45
C GLY A 265 -14.91 -4.59 34.47
N GLU A 266 -13.64 -5.00 34.62
CA GLU A 266 -12.49 -4.11 34.52
C GLU A 266 -11.82 -4.24 33.14
N ALA A 267 -11.13 -3.19 32.70
CA ALA A 267 -10.31 -3.24 31.50
C ALA A 267 -8.98 -3.92 31.80
N GLY A 268 -8.47 -4.72 30.87
CA GLY A 268 -7.13 -5.29 30.98
C GLY A 268 -6.02 -4.25 30.79
N MET A 269 -4.78 -4.72 30.95
CA MET A 269 -3.61 -3.86 30.79
C MET A 269 -3.44 -3.43 29.33
N LEU A 270 -3.12 -2.15 29.16
CA LEU A 270 -2.77 -1.57 27.86
C LEU A 270 -1.49 -2.19 27.33
N PHE A 271 -1.43 -2.28 26.00
CA PHE A 271 -0.22 -2.54 25.26
C PHE A 271 0.93 -1.66 25.76
N GLN A 272 2.08 -2.28 25.95
CA GLN A 272 3.30 -1.60 26.34
C GLN A 272 4.16 -1.42 25.08
N PRO A 273 4.34 -0.18 24.59
CA PRO A 273 5.22 0.11 23.47
C PRO A 273 6.64 -0.41 23.72
N THR A 274 7.29 -0.82 22.64
CA THR A 274 8.67 -1.33 22.63
C THR A 274 9.67 -0.24 23.04
N VAL A 275 9.38 1.03 22.72
CA VAL A 275 10.21 2.17 23.09
C VAL A 275 9.69 2.84 24.36
N ASP A 276 10.50 2.83 25.42
CA ASP A 276 10.14 3.46 26.69
C ASP A 276 9.82 4.96 26.51
N GLY A 277 8.68 5.37 27.07
CA GLY A 277 8.22 6.76 27.05
C GLY A 277 7.41 7.14 25.81
N THR A 278 7.24 6.25 24.83
CA THR A 278 6.23 6.44 23.78
C THR A 278 4.88 5.91 24.26
N ARG A 279 3.82 6.30 23.53
CA ARG A 279 2.45 5.80 23.78
C ARG A 279 2.03 4.75 22.77
N GLN A 280 2.82 4.52 21.72
CA GLN A 280 2.50 3.58 20.65
C GLN A 280 3.78 3.03 20.03
N ASP A 281 3.66 1.89 19.37
CA ASP A 281 4.65 1.43 18.39
C ASP A 281 4.23 1.86 16.99
N THR A 282 5.22 2.10 16.15
CA THR A 282 5.02 2.50 14.75
C THR A 282 6.00 1.71 13.88
N ILE A 283 5.47 1.10 12.82
CA ILE A 283 6.24 0.35 11.83
C ILE A 283 5.81 0.84 10.45
N ASP A 284 6.73 1.43 9.73
CA ASP A 284 6.51 1.90 8.37
C ASP A 284 7.07 0.89 7.37
N PHE A 285 6.39 0.71 6.24
CA PHE A 285 6.89 -0.09 5.11
C PHE A 285 6.36 0.44 3.78
N ARG A 286 7.11 0.20 2.71
CA ARG A 286 6.79 0.58 1.33
C ARG A 286 6.38 -0.66 0.55
N LEU A 287 5.23 -0.58 -0.13
CA LEU A 287 4.90 -1.47 -1.23
C LEU A 287 5.29 -0.80 -2.55
N ASP A 288 6.15 -1.47 -3.33
CA ASP A 288 6.60 -1.08 -4.67
C ASP A 288 6.16 -2.17 -5.66
N LEU A 289 4.88 -2.14 -6.05
CA LEU A 289 4.23 -3.17 -6.85
C LEU A 289 4.45 -2.97 -8.35
N GLY A 290 5.00 -1.81 -8.72
CA GLY A 290 5.11 -1.35 -10.08
C GLY A 290 3.76 -1.00 -10.71
N PRO A 291 3.77 -0.21 -11.79
CA PRO A 291 2.53 0.27 -12.40
C PRO A 291 1.71 -0.86 -13.02
N GLN A 292 0.39 -0.81 -12.85
CA GLN A 292 -0.54 -1.79 -13.41
C GLN A 292 -1.44 -1.16 -14.46
N VAL A 293 -1.80 -1.95 -15.48
CA VAL A 293 -2.80 -1.55 -16.46
C VAL A 293 -4.19 -1.75 -15.86
N LEU A 294 -4.91 -0.66 -15.63
CA LEU A 294 -6.28 -0.69 -15.12
C LEU A 294 -7.27 -1.06 -16.22
N THR A 295 -7.20 -0.35 -17.36
CA THR A 295 -8.08 -0.63 -18.51
C THR A 295 -7.47 -0.15 -19.83
N VAL A 296 -8.00 -0.68 -20.93
CA VAL A 296 -7.59 -0.34 -22.29
C VAL A 296 -8.85 -0.05 -23.10
N VAL A 297 -8.89 1.12 -23.73
CA VAL A 297 -10.00 1.56 -24.56
C VAL A 297 -9.53 1.66 -26.01
N PRO A 298 -9.87 0.68 -26.88
CA PRO A 298 -9.57 0.77 -28.30
C PRO A 298 -10.58 1.67 -29.02
N GLN A 299 -10.07 2.47 -29.97
CA GLN A 299 -10.84 3.35 -30.85
C GLN A 299 -11.92 4.18 -30.11
N PRO A 300 -11.53 5.02 -29.12
CA PRO A 300 -12.48 5.77 -28.30
C PRO A 300 -13.34 6.72 -29.13
N VAL A 301 -14.55 7.01 -28.63
CA VAL A 301 -15.46 7.98 -29.24
C VAL A 301 -15.44 9.27 -28.42
N VAL A 302 -14.90 10.32 -29.02
CA VAL A 302 -14.78 11.63 -28.40
C VAL A 302 -15.87 12.57 -28.90
N ARG A 303 -16.30 13.51 -28.04
CA ARG A 303 -17.25 14.55 -28.41
C ARG A 303 -16.47 15.75 -28.96
N THR A 304 -16.78 16.14 -30.18
CA THR A 304 -16.30 17.36 -30.83
C THR A 304 -17.45 18.36 -30.98
N PRO A 305 -17.18 19.65 -31.27
CA PRO A 305 -18.22 20.62 -31.60
C PRO A 305 -19.11 20.19 -32.78
N ALA A 306 -18.60 19.32 -33.66
CA ALA A 306 -19.30 18.80 -34.84
C ALA A 306 -20.05 17.47 -34.59
N GLY A 307 -19.95 16.88 -33.40
CA GLY A 307 -20.59 15.61 -33.04
C GLY A 307 -19.65 14.60 -32.38
N LEU A 308 -20.10 13.34 -32.28
CA LEU A 308 -19.28 12.24 -31.77
C LEU A 308 -18.38 11.70 -32.90
N VAL A 309 -17.08 11.62 -32.65
CA VAL A 309 -16.09 11.12 -33.61
C VAL A 309 -15.33 9.97 -32.98
N GLN A 310 -15.30 8.83 -33.67
CA GLN A 310 -14.47 7.69 -33.29
C GLN A 310 -13.02 7.91 -33.74
N GLN A 311 -12.07 7.77 -32.83
CA GLN A 311 -10.64 7.86 -33.12
C GLN A 311 -10.10 6.50 -33.55
N ARG A 312 -10.25 6.16 -34.83
CA ARG A 312 -9.97 4.80 -35.33
C ARG A 312 -8.49 4.39 -35.33
N ASP A 313 -7.59 5.35 -35.21
CA ASP A 313 -6.14 5.15 -35.14
C ASP A 313 -5.61 5.16 -33.70
N THR A 314 -6.50 5.16 -32.68
CA THR A 314 -6.11 5.48 -31.30
C THR A 314 -6.49 4.35 -30.32
N VAL A 315 -5.62 4.11 -29.34
CA VAL A 315 -5.90 3.30 -28.15
C VAL A 315 -5.52 4.11 -26.92
N VAL A 316 -6.37 4.15 -25.90
CA VAL A 316 -6.06 4.80 -24.62
C VAL A 316 -5.86 3.74 -23.55
N VAL A 317 -4.70 3.75 -22.91
CA VAL A 317 -4.35 2.89 -21.79
C VAL A 317 -4.45 3.69 -20.51
N TYR A 318 -5.22 3.20 -19.54
CA TYR A 318 -5.32 3.75 -18.21
C TYR A 318 -4.47 2.91 -17.27
N PHE A 319 -3.56 3.55 -16.57
CA PHE A 319 -2.77 2.93 -15.52
C PHE A 319 -3.44 3.16 -14.17
N ASP A 320 -3.00 2.43 -13.15
CA ASP A 320 -3.35 2.71 -11.77
C ASP A 320 -2.70 4.00 -11.27
N ASN A 321 -2.71 4.23 -9.96
CA ASN A 321 -2.41 5.54 -9.39
C ASN A 321 -0.95 5.97 -9.53
N ASP A 322 -0.05 5.07 -9.95
CA ASP A 322 1.36 5.38 -10.09
C ASP A 322 1.63 6.22 -11.34
N LYS A 323 2.20 7.41 -11.12
CA LYS A 323 2.66 8.26 -12.22
C LYS A 323 3.82 7.57 -12.93
N LEU A 324 3.74 7.51 -14.24
CA LEU A 324 4.75 6.87 -15.07
C LEU A 324 5.85 7.85 -15.46
N LEU A 325 7.07 7.32 -15.54
CA LEU A 325 8.23 8.10 -15.91
C LEU A 325 8.12 8.62 -17.34
N VAL A 326 8.06 9.94 -17.50
CA VAL A 326 8.29 10.61 -18.77
C VAL A 326 9.72 11.16 -18.78
N GLU A 327 10.51 10.79 -19.78
CA GLU A 327 11.90 11.21 -19.89
C GLU A 327 12.24 11.37 -21.37
N ASN A 328 12.75 12.53 -21.75
CA ASN A 328 13.15 12.84 -23.12
C ASN A 328 14.66 13.10 -23.19
N ASP A 329 15.26 12.76 -24.33
CA ASP A 329 16.65 13.09 -24.62
C ASP A 329 16.82 14.58 -25.00
N ALA A 330 18.06 15.00 -25.28
CA ALA A 330 18.37 16.38 -25.65
C ALA A 330 17.72 16.84 -26.98
N ALA A 331 17.18 15.91 -27.79
CA ALA A 331 16.44 16.22 -29.02
C ALA A 331 14.92 16.21 -28.80
N GLY A 332 14.45 15.99 -27.56
CA GLY A 332 13.03 15.94 -27.21
C GLY A 332 12.37 14.60 -27.54
N GLN A 333 13.14 13.54 -27.76
CA GLN A 333 12.61 12.21 -28.05
C GLN A 333 12.52 11.36 -26.78
N PRO A 334 11.45 10.56 -26.58
CA PRO A 334 11.33 9.66 -25.44
C PRO A 334 12.52 8.71 -25.31
N THR A 335 13.10 8.62 -24.12
CA THR A 335 14.20 7.68 -23.85
C THR A 335 13.69 6.24 -23.80
N SER A 336 14.61 5.27 -23.79
CA SER A 336 14.26 3.85 -23.75
C SER A 336 13.49 3.40 -22.49
N ARG A 337 13.48 4.22 -21.44
CA ARG A 337 12.77 3.97 -20.16
C ARG A 337 11.50 4.81 -20.01
N SER A 338 11.22 5.72 -20.93
CA SER A 338 10.05 6.57 -20.85
C SER A 338 8.77 5.80 -21.21
N VAL A 339 7.69 6.08 -20.49
CA VAL A 339 6.34 5.64 -20.82
C VAL A 339 5.88 6.07 -22.22
N GLU A 340 6.45 7.14 -22.77
CA GLU A 340 6.15 7.64 -24.12
C GLU A 340 6.95 6.91 -25.21
N ASN A 341 7.81 5.95 -24.85
CA ASN A 341 8.49 5.12 -25.85
C ASN A 341 7.49 4.14 -26.50
N PRO A 342 7.27 4.23 -27.84
CA PRO A 342 6.38 3.32 -28.56
C PRO A 342 6.72 1.83 -28.42
N GLU A 343 7.97 1.47 -28.16
CA GLU A 343 8.39 0.07 -28.05
C GLU A 343 7.76 -0.68 -26.87
N PHE A 344 7.28 0.04 -25.85
CA PHE A 344 6.55 -0.55 -24.73
C PHE A 344 5.13 -1.00 -25.10
N TYR A 345 4.62 -0.61 -26.26
CA TYR A 345 3.26 -0.88 -26.70
C TYR A 345 3.26 -1.59 -28.04
N GLN A 346 2.92 -2.88 -28.00
CA GLN A 346 2.92 -3.72 -29.19
C GLN A 346 1.49 -4.17 -29.48
N LEU A 347 0.94 -3.71 -30.60
CA LEU A 347 -0.33 -4.18 -31.11
C LEU A 347 -0.06 -5.35 -32.07
N ILE A 348 -0.47 -6.55 -31.67
CA ILE A 348 -0.13 -7.79 -32.37
C ILE A 348 -1.36 -8.29 -33.11
N PHE A 349 -1.28 -8.36 -34.43
CA PHE A 349 -2.28 -9.01 -35.27
C PHE A 349 -2.03 -10.51 -35.27
N THR A 350 -2.97 -11.29 -34.72
CA THR A 350 -2.75 -12.73 -34.47
C THR A 350 -3.11 -13.63 -35.65
N SER A 351 -3.68 -13.07 -36.72
CA SER A 351 -4.28 -13.83 -37.82
C SER A 351 -5.28 -14.92 -37.36
N ASP A 352 -5.84 -14.77 -36.15
CA ASP A 352 -6.64 -15.76 -35.42
C ASP A 352 -6.00 -17.16 -35.32
N THR A 353 -4.67 -17.22 -35.32
CA THR A 353 -3.94 -18.46 -35.09
C THR A 353 -3.44 -18.54 -33.65
N VAL A 354 -3.16 -19.77 -33.20
CA VAL A 354 -2.56 -20.04 -31.88
C VAL A 354 -1.02 -19.94 -31.96
N ARG A 355 -0.47 -19.79 -33.17
CA ARG A 355 0.98 -19.70 -33.39
C ARG A 355 1.38 -18.24 -33.27
N ASN A 356 2.59 -18.03 -32.78
CA ASN A 356 3.17 -16.71 -32.61
C ASN A 356 4.11 -16.34 -33.77
N THR A 357 4.29 -17.25 -34.74
CA THR A 357 5.27 -17.13 -35.85
C THR A 357 4.75 -16.36 -37.06
N ASP A 358 3.45 -16.23 -37.16
CA ASP A 358 2.69 -15.52 -38.19
C ASP A 358 2.00 -14.26 -37.65
N ASP A 359 2.27 -13.94 -36.38
CA ASP A 359 1.86 -12.69 -35.74
C ASP A 359 2.61 -11.51 -36.36
N ILE A 360 1.87 -10.45 -36.69
CA ILE A 360 2.45 -9.19 -37.19
C ILE A 360 2.36 -8.16 -36.07
N VAL A 361 3.48 -7.50 -35.75
CA VAL A 361 3.56 -6.49 -34.69
C VAL A 361 3.50 -5.09 -35.29
N PHE A 362 2.60 -4.27 -34.76
CA PHE A 362 2.49 -2.84 -35.05
C PHE A 362 2.85 -2.04 -33.79
N LEU A 363 3.75 -1.08 -33.93
CA LEU A 363 4.04 -0.08 -32.90
C LEU A 363 3.20 1.16 -33.16
N PRO A 364 2.78 1.90 -32.11
CA PRO A 364 2.23 3.22 -32.30
C PRO A 364 3.29 4.14 -32.93
N SER A 365 2.84 5.08 -33.75
CA SER A 365 3.68 6.15 -34.28
C SER A 365 4.00 7.21 -33.25
N ASP A 366 3.15 7.36 -32.23
CA ASP A 366 3.27 8.35 -31.18
C ASP A 366 2.60 7.85 -29.89
N VAL A 367 3.19 8.17 -28.74
CA VAL A 367 2.61 7.91 -27.43
C VAL A 367 2.70 9.18 -26.63
N SER A 368 1.56 9.67 -26.15
CA SER A 368 1.48 10.82 -25.26
C SER A 368 0.93 10.39 -23.92
N TYR A 369 1.64 10.73 -22.85
CA TYR A 369 1.22 10.45 -21.48
C TYR A 369 0.65 11.70 -20.81
N ASN A 370 -0.51 11.57 -20.20
CA ASN A 370 -1.12 12.60 -19.36
C ASN A 370 -0.99 12.19 -17.90
N ALA A 371 -0.20 12.94 -17.14
CA ALA A 371 0.08 12.67 -15.74
C ALA A 371 -1.12 12.94 -14.83
N SER A 372 -2.04 13.84 -15.19
CA SER A 372 -3.23 14.10 -14.37
C SER A 372 -4.25 12.96 -14.44
N THR A 373 -4.36 12.30 -15.59
CA THR A 373 -5.33 11.21 -15.80
C THR A 373 -4.71 9.80 -15.78
N ASN A 374 -3.39 9.68 -15.59
CA ASN A 374 -2.62 8.43 -15.68
C ASN A 374 -2.91 7.64 -16.97
N THR A 375 -2.99 8.36 -18.09
CA THR A 375 -3.32 7.75 -19.40
C THR A 375 -2.19 7.88 -20.39
N ALA A 376 -1.84 6.78 -21.06
CA ALA A 376 -1.07 6.81 -22.30
C ALA A 376 -2.02 6.72 -23.50
N THR A 377 -1.99 7.73 -24.36
CA THR A 377 -2.71 7.74 -25.64
C THR A 377 -1.76 7.25 -26.73
N LEU A 378 -2.04 6.08 -27.27
CA LEU A 378 -1.29 5.44 -28.33
C LEU A 378 -1.92 5.78 -29.68
N ARG A 379 -1.16 6.38 -30.58
CA ARG A 379 -1.61 6.68 -31.94
C ARG A 379 -0.89 5.81 -32.95
N PHE A 380 -1.62 5.12 -33.80
CA PHE A 380 -1.09 4.28 -34.87
C PHE A 380 -1.07 5.02 -36.22
N ALA A 381 -0.35 4.47 -37.19
CA ALA A 381 -0.17 5.09 -38.51
C ALA A 381 -1.47 5.24 -39.33
N GLY A 382 -2.57 4.60 -38.93
CA GLY A 382 -3.86 4.62 -39.62
C GLY A 382 -4.96 3.90 -38.83
N ASP A 383 -6.11 3.66 -39.46
CA ASP A 383 -7.22 2.88 -38.87
C ASP A 383 -6.70 1.51 -38.43
N ILE A 384 -6.89 1.19 -37.16
CA ILE A 384 -6.43 -0.07 -36.55
C ILE A 384 -6.93 -1.28 -37.33
N ASN A 385 -8.16 -1.23 -37.87
CA ASN A 385 -8.72 -2.34 -38.64
C ASN A 385 -8.02 -2.58 -39.98
N ASP A 386 -7.37 -1.54 -40.52
CA ASP A 386 -6.72 -1.58 -41.84
C ASP A 386 -5.20 -1.69 -41.73
N LEU A 387 -4.61 -1.65 -40.54
CA LEU A 387 -3.15 -1.75 -40.32
C LEU A 387 -2.48 -2.96 -41.00
N PRO A 388 -3.06 -4.18 -40.96
CA PRO A 388 -2.51 -5.34 -41.67
C PRO A 388 -2.55 -5.18 -43.19
N GLY A 389 -3.42 -4.30 -43.69
CA GLY A 389 -3.73 -4.14 -45.10
C GLY A 389 -4.83 -5.09 -45.58
N SER A 390 -5.49 -4.73 -46.68
CA SER A 390 -6.66 -5.43 -47.21
C SER A 390 -6.41 -6.87 -47.69
N ALA A 391 -5.15 -7.30 -47.75
CA ALA A 391 -4.76 -8.67 -48.09
C ALA A 391 -5.00 -9.65 -46.95
N PHE A 392 -5.11 -9.15 -45.73
CA PHE A 392 -5.40 -9.93 -44.54
C PHE A 392 -6.89 -9.76 -44.20
N GLY A 393 -7.57 -10.87 -43.89
CA GLY A 393 -8.96 -10.84 -43.47
C GLY A 393 -9.12 -10.21 -42.08
N PRO A 394 -10.37 -10.04 -41.59
CA PRO A 394 -10.59 -9.62 -40.22
C PRO A 394 -9.96 -10.63 -39.27
N ALA A 395 -9.21 -10.16 -38.27
CA ALA A 395 -8.70 -11.01 -37.20
C ALA A 395 -8.59 -10.22 -35.89
N THR A 396 -8.23 -10.93 -34.83
CA THR A 396 -8.09 -10.37 -33.50
C THR A 396 -6.74 -9.67 -33.33
N PHE A 397 -6.76 -8.54 -32.61
CA PHE A 397 -5.56 -7.90 -32.10
C PHE A 397 -5.35 -8.21 -30.63
N ARG A 398 -4.08 -8.39 -30.25
CA ARG A 398 -3.64 -8.48 -28.85
C ARG A 398 -2.71 -7.31 -28.56
N LEU A 399 -3.06 -6.49 -27.57
CA LEU A 399 -2.17 -5.45 -27.06
C LEU A 399 -1.25 -6.04 -25.98
N ARG A 400 0.05 -5.83 -26.13
CA ARG A 400 1.07 -6.14 -25.13
C ARG A 400 1.69 -4.82 -24.65
N ILE A 401 1.82 -4.65 -23.34
CA ILE A 401 2.28 -3.42 -22.68
C ILE A 401 3.44 -3.75 -21.73
N GLY A 402 4.42 -2.86 -21.63
CA GLY A 402 5.45 -2.89 -20.59
C GLY A 402 6.70 -3.72 -20.91
N THR A 403 6.81 -4.26 -22.13
CA THR A 403 8.03 -4.96 -22.57
C THR A 403 8.43 -4.52 -23.97
N ARG A 404 9.75 -4.39 -24.17
CA ARG A 404 10.40 -4.15 -25.46
C ARG A 404 10.96 -5.44 -26.08
N GLU A 405 10.67 -6.58 -25.48
CA GLU A 405 11.16 -7.87 -25.98
C GLU A 405 10.45 -8.25 -27.28
N SER A 406 11.25 -8.69 -28.25
CA SER A 406 10.74 -9.34 -29.46
C SER A 406 10.04 -10.65 -29.09
N MET A 407 9.05 -11.05 -29.88
CA MET A 407 8.37 -12.32 -29.68
C MET A 407 9.37 -13.50 -29.65
N PRO A 408 9.23 -14.44 -28.68
CA PRO A 408 10.10 -15.60 -28.62
C PRO A 408 10.07 -16.40 -29.92
N ALA A 409 11.25 -16.76 -30.44
CA ALA A 409 11.35 -17.67 -31.57
C ALA A 409 10.73 -19.02 -31.23
N ALA A 410 10.10 -19.68 -32.21
CA ALA A 410 9.56 -21.02 -32.02
C ALA A 410 10.67 -21.99 -31.57
N PRO A 411 10.37 -22.96 -30.68
CA PRO A 411 11.35 -23.94 -30.24
C PRO A 411 11.91 -24.70 -31.44
N THR A 412 13.22 -24.60 -31.65
CA THR A 412 13.90 -25.36 -32.71
C THR A 412 14.09 -26.80 -32.25
N ARG A 413 13.48 -27.74 -32.98
CA ARG A 413 13.80 -29.17 -32.79
C ARG A 413 15.22 -29.38 -33.30
N MET A 414 16.16 -29.63 -32.39
CA MET A 414 17.49 -30.12 -32.78
C MET A 414 17.35 -31.56 -33.24
N GLU A 415 17.21 -31.76 -34.55
CA GLU A 415 17.42 -33.07 -35.17
C GLU A 415 18.92 -33.33 -35.15
N ALA A 416 19.39 -34.06 -34.13
CA ALA A 416 20.70 -34.68 -34.23
C ALA A 416 20.62 -35.70 -35.36
N ALA A 417 21.20 -35.40 -36.51
CA ALA A 417 21.45 -36.41 -37.53
C ALA A 417 22.42 -37.44 -36.93
N ALA A 418 21.88 -38.53 -36.39
CA ALA A 418 22.66 -39.69 -36.01
C ALA A 418 23.09 -40.39 -37.31
N THR A 419 24.22 -39.97 -37.87
CA THR A 419 24.84 -40.72 -38.96
C THR A 419 25.47 -41.96 -38.36
N VAL A 420 24.76 -43.09 -38.43
CA VAL A 420 25.34 -44.40 -38.12
C VAL A 420 26.06 -44.86 -39.37
N ILE A 421 27.38 -44.73 -39.39
CA ILE A 421 28.22 -45.44 -40.37
C ILE A 421 28.42 -46.84 -39.79
N THR A 422 27.82 -47.83 -40.44
CA THR A 422 28.03 -49.25 -40.14
C THR A 422 28.71 -49.90 -41.35
N ASP A 423 29.80 -50.61 -41.10
CA ASP A 423 30.53 -51.39 -42.09
C ASP A 423 29.77 -52.68 -42.49
N LEU A 424 28.58 -52.96 -41.93
CA LEU A 424 27.83 -54.21 -42.22
C LEU A 424 28.70 -55.49 -42.15
N ASN A 425 29.79 -55.45 -41.38
CA ASN A 425 30.76 -56.54 -41.24
C ASN A 425 31.56 -56.84 -42.53
N THR A 426 31.90 -55.83 -43.34
CA THR A 426 32.71 -56.00 -44.56
C THR A 426 34.23 -55.89 -44.37
N ASP A 427 34.73 -55.67 -43.15
CA ASP A 427 36.16 -55.50 -42.86
C ASP A 427 36.78 -54.34 -43.68
N GLY A 428 36.01 -53.27 -43.93
CA GLY A 428 36.48 -52.06 -44.63
C GLY A 428 35.42 -51.05 -45.02
#